data_AF-W2PI83-F1
#
_entry.id   AF-W2PI83-F1
#
_cell.length_a   1.000
_cell.length_b   1.000
_cell.length_c   1.000
_cell.angle_alpha   90.00
_cell.angle_beta   90.00
_cell.angle_gamma   90.00
#
_symmetry.space_group_name_H-M   'P 1'
#
loop_
_entity.id
_entity.type
_entity.pdbx_description
1 polymer ?
#
loop_
_entity_poly.entity_id
_entity_poly.type
_entity_poly.pdbx_seq_one_letter_code
_entity_poly.pdbx_strand_id
1 'polypeptide(L)'
;MSTATSQTYRLNGWYPCSNYTFSDSRSSDGLDAECATFAAPLCYPGICETPEFATPTITIFVKRIPATNGDPKNASNVWMLEGGPGLASTRMERDMVKLHSMLEGNVNVYTMDHRGTGRSTLLDCLAAQVTTFGSPWGDAIGISEVGSCANALENEYGDLASFSMTITAQRW
;
A
#
# COMPACT_ATOMS: atom_id res chain seq x y z
N MET A 1 3.04 -24.36 24.15
CA MET A 1 4.17 -23.49 23.79
C MET A 1 4.19 -23.37 22.27
N SER A 2 3.45 -22.40 21.71
CA SER A 2 3.47 -22.17 20.27
C SER A 2 4.77 -21.45 19.91
N THR A 3 5.57 -22.10 19.08
CA THR A 3 6.76 -21.55 18.47
C THR A 3 6.34 -20.38 17.57
N ALA A 4 6.71 -19.16 17.96
CA ALA A 4 6.60 -18.00 17.10
C ALA A 4 7.49 -18.23 15.88
N THR A 5 6.87 -18.59 14.75
CA THR A 5 7.57 -18.60 13.47
C THR A 5 8.00 -17.16 13.22
N SER A 6 9.31 -16.93 13.10
CA SER A 6 9.84 -15.65 12.63
C SER A 6 9.24 -15.42 11.25
N GLN A 7 8.16 -14.64 11.18
CA GLN A 7 7.57 -14.23 9.91
C GLN A 7 8.62 -13.35 9.25
N THR A 8 9.37 -13.92 8.31
CA THR A 8 10.29 -13.13 7.51
C THR A 8 9.45 -12.20 6.66
N TYR A 9 9.33 -10.95 7.09
CA TYR A 9 8.80 -9.85 6.28
C TYR A 9 9.75 -9.69 5.09
N ARG A 10 9.44 -10.32 3.96
CA ARG A 10 10.32 -10.33 2.79
C ARG A 10 9.83 -9.32 1.78
N LEU A 11 10.67 -8.33 1.53
CA LEU A 11 10.61 -7.55 0.31
C LEU A 11 10.90 -8.47 -0.87
N ASN A 12 10.10 -8.39 -1.94
CA ASN A 12 10.30 -9.18 -3.16
C ASN A 12 11.48 -8.71 -4.03
N GLY A 13 12.19 -7.66 -3.60
CA GLY A 13 13.26 -7.01 -4.34
C GLY A 13 12.77 -5.76 -5.07
N TRP A 14 13.67 -4.79 -5.22
CA TRP A 14 13.39 -3.56 -5.94
C TRP A 14 13.46 -3.82 -7.44
N TYR A 15 12.46 -3.35 -8.18
CA TYR A 15 12.42 -3.39 -9.64
C TYR A 15 12.08 -2.00 -10.20
N PRO A 16 12.61 -1.62 -11.39
CA PRO A 16 12.29 -0.35 -12.01
C PRO A 16 10.79 -0.22 -12.28
N CYS A 17 10.22 0.95 -12.02
CA CYS A 17 8.84 1.27 -12.32
C CYS A 17 8.69 2.72 -12.79
N SER A 18 7.52 3.07 -13.35
CA SER A 18 7.26 4.43 -13.78
C SER A 18 7.18 5.39 -12.59
N ASN A 19 7.66 6.62 -12.77
CA ASN A 19 7.48 7.69 -11.79
C ASN A 19 6.00 7.88 -11.46
N TYR A 20 5.15 7.90 -12.49
CA TYR A 20 3.70 8.06 -12.39
C TYR A 20 2.96 6.77 -12.78
N THR A 21 1.98 6.37 -11.97
CA THR A 21 1.14 5.19 -12.20
C THR A 21 0.19 5.39 -13.38
N PHE A 22 -0.31 6.62 -13.56
CA PHE A 22 -1.08 7.01 -14.74
C PHE A 22 -0.24 8.03 -15.52
N SER A 23 0.35 7.61 -16.64
CA SER A 23 1.06 8.52 -17.55
C SER A 23 0.43 8.44 -18.93
N ASP A 24 -0.14 9.55 -19.41
CA ASP A 24 -0.74 9.68 -20.74
C ASP A 24 0.34 9.78 -21.85
N SER A 25 1.60 9.69 -21.48
CA SER A 25 2.73 9.80 -22.39
C SER A 25 3.91 9.06 -21.81
N ARG A 26 4.66 8.39 -22.69
CA ARG A 26 6.01 7.87 -22.45
C ARG A 26 6.97 9.03 -22.11
N SER A 27 6.77 9.71 -20.98
CA SER A 27 7.68 10.74 -20.50
C SER A 27 8.85 10.02 -19.83
N SER A 28 9.92 9.88 -20.58
CA SER A 28 11.24 9.46 -20.09
C SER A 28 11.86 10.57 -19.23
N ASP A 29 11.14 11.07 -18.22
CA ASP A 29 11.58 12.19 -17.36
C ASP A 29 12.65 11.76 -16.33
N GLY A 30 13.39 10.68 -16.62
CA GLY A 30 14.78 10.53 -16.17
C GLY A 30 15.02 10.31 -14.67
N LEU A 31 14.01 9.90 -13.90
CA LEU A 31 14.21 9.38 -12.54
C LEU A 31 13.88 7.89 -12.52
N ASP A 32 14.82 7.10 -12.01
CA ASP A 32 14.69 5.64 -11.87
C ASP A 32 13.90 5.32 -10.59
N ALA A 33 12.59 5.56 -10.61
CA ALA A 33 11.74 5.06 -9.54
C ALA A 33 11.82 3.53 -9.47
N GLU A 34 11.84 3.02 -8.25
CA GLU A 34 11.86 1.60 -7.97
C GLU A 34 10.64 1.24 -7.12
N CYS A 35 10.03 0.12 -7.46
CA CYS A 35 8.87 -0.42 -6.77
C CYS A 35 9.22 -1.77 -6.15
N ALA A 36 8.52 -2.11 -5.09
CA ALA A 36 8.60 -3.42 -4.47
C ALA A 36 7.29 -3.72 -3.73
N THR A 37 7.13 -4.97 -3.33
CA THR A 37 6.07 -5.40 -2.43
C THR A 37 6.69 -6.16 -1.27
N PHE A 38 6.15 -5.97 -0.07
CA PHE A 38 6.50 -6.78 1.09
C PHE A 38 5.27 -7.51 1.62
N ALA A 39 5.48 -8.75 2.06
CA ALA A 39 4.47 -9.51 2.77
C ALA A 39 4.45 -9.09 4.24
N ALA A 40 3.33 -8.55 4.69
CA ALA A 40 3.04 -8.18 6.07
C ALA A 40 2.08 -9.19 6.70
N PRO A 41 2.05 -9.38 8.02
CA PRO A 41 1.05 -10.23 8.65
C PRO A 41 -0.32 -9.56 8.51
N LEU A 42 -1.40 -10.32 8.30
CA LEU A 42 -2.76 -9.78 8.34
C LEU A 42 -3.06 -9.20 9.72
N CYS A 43 -2.74 -9.95 10.79
CA CYS A 43 -2.77 -9.50 12.17
C CYS A 43 -1.39 -9.62 12.83
N TYR A 44 -0.94 -8.54 13.47
CA TYR A 44 0.31 -8.59 14.24
C TYR A 44 0.10 -9.30 15.59
N PRO A 45 1.06 -10.13 16.05
CA PRO A 45 0.97 -10.82 17.33
C PRO A 45 0.78 -9.86 18.52
N GLY A 46 -0.25 -10.13 19.32
CA GLY A 46 -0.64 -9.32 20.48
C GLY A 46 -1.56 -8.14 20.17
N ILE A 47 -1.99 -7.98 18.91
CA ILE A 47 -2.98 -6.97 18.50
C ILE A 47 -4.31 -7.66 18.15
N CYS A 48 -4.27 -8.65 17.25
CA CYS A 48 -5.44 -9.45 16.87
C CYS A 48 -5.02 -10.87 16.48
N GLU A 49 -6.00 -11.75 16.31
CA GLU A 49 -5.80 -13.11 15.82
C GLU A 49 -6.27 -13.19 14.36
N THR A 50 -5.46 -13.81 13.50
CA THR A 50 -5.90 -14.11 12.13
C THR A 50 -6.84 -15.31 12.18
N PRO A 51 -8.07 -15.21 11.66
CA PRO A 51 -8.96 -16.36 11.58
C PRO A 51 -8.34 -17.51 10.77
N GLU A 52 -8.68 -18.75 11.11
CA GLU A 52 -8.14 -19.94 10.44
C GLU A 52 -8.46 -19.99 8.94
N PHE A 53 -9.59 -19.41 8.53
CA PHE A 53 -10.00 -19.35 7.13
C PHE A 53 -9.29 -18.25 6.31
N ALA A 54 -8.71 -17.25 6.98
CA ALA A 54 -8.15 -16.08 6.34
C ALA A 54 -6.68 -16.28 5.98
N THR A 55 -6.24 -15.62 4.91
CA THR A 55 -4.81 -15.63 4.55
C THR A 55 -4.01 -14.88 5.62
N PRO A 56 -2.95 -15.48 6.21
CA PRO A 56 -2.24 -14.90 7.36
C PRO A 56 -1.37 -13.69 7.02
N THR A 57 -1.25 -13.34 5.73
CA THR A 57 -0.44 -12.23 5.25
C THR A 57 -1.17 -11.41 4.22
N ILE A 58 -0.83 -10.12 4.17
CA ILE A 58 -1.25 -9.21 3.12
C ILE A 58 -0.03 -8.68 2.37
N THR A 59 -0.27 -8.24 1.14
CA THR A 59 0.73 -7.57 0.31
C THR A 59 0.68 -6.07 0.57
N ILE A 60 1.86 -5.48 0.81
CA ILE A 60 2.03 -4.03 0.90
C ILE A 60 2.95 -3.56 -0.22
N PHE A 61 2.46 -2.62 -1.01
CA PHE A 61 3.21 -1.95 -2.06
C PHE A 61 4.03 -0.80 -1.50
N VAL A 62 5.28 -0.70 -1.94
CA VAL A 62 6.19 0.41 -1.66
C VAL A 62 6.82 0.91 -2.96
N LYS A 63 7.06 2.21 -3.04
CA LYS A 63 7.76 2.86 -4.13
C LYS A 63 8.81 3.80 -3.57
N ARG A 64 9.94 3.93 -4.26
CA ARG A 64 10.97 4.91 -3.94
C ARG A 64 11.54 5.59 -5.18
N ILE A 65 12.05 6.80 -5.00
CA ILE A 65 12.96 7.47 -5.90
C ILE A 65 14.30 7.55 -5.17
N PRO A 66 15.31 6.74 -5.57
CA PRO A 66 16.61 6.74 -4.91
C PRO A 66 17.34 8.08 -5.03
N ALA A 67 18.20 8.40 -4.08
CA ALA A 67 19.11 9.52 -4.18
C ALA A 67 20.01 9.34 -5.42
N THR A 68 20.20 10.40 -6.20
CA THR A 68 21.07 10.39 -7.38
C THR A 68 22.41 11.07 -7.12
N ASN A 69 22.52 11.83 -6.02
CA ASN A 69 23.77 12.44 -5.58
C ASN A 69 24.38 11.61 -4.44
N GLY A 70 25.37 10.78 -4.77
CA GLY A 70 26.04 9.87 -3.81
C GLY A 70 25.46 8.44 -3.82
N ASP A 71 25.75 7.69 -2.76
CA ASP A 71 25.24 6.31 -2.60
C ASP A 71 23.84 6.34 -1.96
N PRO A 72 22.77 5.85 -2.64
CA PRO A 72 21.43 5.74 -2.07
C PRO A 72 21.38 5.02 -0.72
N LYS A 73 22.31 4.10 -0.44
CA LYS A 73 22.35 3.37 0.84
C LYS A 73 22.73 4.25 2.03
N ASN A 74 23.41 5.37 1.78
CA ASN A 74 23.89 6.30 2.80
C ASN A 74 23.10 7.62 2.82
N ALA A 75 22.20 7.83 1.87
CA ALA A 75 21.36 9.01 1.80
C ALA A 75 20.26 9.00 2.87
N SER A 76 19.78 10.20 3.24
CA SER A 76 18.63 10.33 4.14
C SER A 76 17.35 9.88 3.44
N ASN A 77 16.40 9.34 4.22
CA ASN A 77 15.13 8.84 3.72
C ASN A 77 13.99 9.77 4.13
N VAL A 78 13.15 10.17 3.17
CA VAL A 78 11.90 10.90 3.43
C VAL A 78 10.73 10.01 3.02
N TRP A 79 9.76 9.82 3.91
CA TRP A 79 8.53 9.08 3.63
C TRP A 79 7.37 10.05 3.41
N MET A 80 6.77 9.95 2.23
CA MET A 80 5.54 10.64 1.87
C MET A 80 4.41 9.64 1.98
N LEU A 81 3.39 9.97 2.76
CA LEU A 81 2.24 9.09 2.99
C LEU A 81 0.99 9.87 2.63
N GLU A 82 0.17 9.27 1.78
CA GLU A 82 -1.14 9.82 1.47
C GLU A 82 -1.99 9.83 2.75
N GLY A 83 -2.69 10.94 2.96
CA GLY A 83 -3.60 11.12 4.08
C GLY A 83 -5.00 10.57 3.80
N GLY A 84 -5.92 10.86 4.72
CA GLY A 84 -7.28 10.32 4.67
C GLY A 84 -7.32 8.79 4.78
N PRO A 85 -8.50 8.18 4.91
CA PRO A 85 -8.67 6.75 4.69
C PRO A 85 -8.94 6.47 3.21
N GLY A 86 -8.42 5.34 2.71
CA GLY A 86 -8.82 4.79 1.41
C GLY A 86 -8.09 5.35 0.18
N LEU A 87 -7.28 6.40 0.32
CA LEU A 87 -6.53 6.96 -0.82
C LEU A 87 -5.19 6.25 -1.00
N ALA A 88 -4.89 5.88 -2.25
CA ALA A 88 -3.62 5.29 -2.64
C ALA A 88 -2.53 6.36 -2.79
N SER A 89 -1.27 5.96 -2.63
CA SER A 89 -0.12 6.86 -2.79
C SER A 89 0.16 7.32 -4.21
N THR A 90 -0.62 6.88 -5.20
CA THR A 90 -0.53 7.39 -6.57
C THR A 90 -0.67 8.91 -6.63
N ARG A 91 -1.40 9.53 -5.68
CA ARG A 91 -1.51 10.99 -5.55
C ARG A 91 -0.23 11.67 -5.08
N MET A 92 0.64 10.96 -4.36
CA MET A 92 1.91 11.49 -3.86
C MET A 92 3.03 11.45 -4.91
N GLU A 93 2.88 10.69 -6.00
CA GLU A 93 3.97 10.45 -6.96
C GLU A 93 4.52 11.73 -7.60
N ARG A 94 3.65 12.73 -7.85
CA ARG A 94 4.08 14.07 -8.33
C ARG A 94 4.89 14.82 -7.28
N ASP A 95 4.45 14.76 -6.03
CA ASP A 95 5.15 15.44 -4.94
C ASP A 95 6.45 14.74 -4.58
N MET A 96 6.54 13.42 -4.75
CA MET A 96 7.80 12.67 -4.60
C MET A 96 8.87 13.15 -5.60
N VAL A 97 8.50 13.24 -6.89
CA VAL A 97 9.40 13.73 -7.95
C VAL A 97 9.82 15.18 -7.68
N LYS A 98 8.86 16.02 -7.32
CA LYS A 98 9.11 17.43 -7.00
C LYS A 98 10.05 17.58 -5.81
N LEU A 99 9.81 16.83 -4.73
CA LEU A 99 10.63 16.87 -3.52
C LEU A 99 12.05 16.38 -3.80
N HIS A 100 12.20 15.27 -4.52
CA HIS A 100 13.51 14.74 -4.91
C HIS A 100 14.30 15.77 -5.71
N SER A 101 13.66 16.43 -6.67
CA SER A 101 14.27 17.52 -7.46
C SER A 101 14.62 18.74 -6.61
N MET A 102 13.73 19.18 -5.72
CA MET A 102 13.98 20.33 -4.83
C MET A 102 15.13 20.09 -3.85
N LEU A 103 15.40 18.84 -3.50
CA LEU A 103 16.51 18.42 -2.65
C LEU A 103 17.74 18.00 -3.45
N GLU A 104 17.77 18.32 -4.76
CA GLU A 104 18.90 18.08 -5.67
C GLU A 104 19.33 16.61 -5.71
N GLY A 105 18.39 15.69 -5.52
CA GLY A 105 18.64 14.25 -5.52
C GLY A 105 19.49 13.74 -4.35
N ASN A 106 19.61 14.50 -3.25
CA ASN A 106 20.41 14.13 -2.08
C ASN A 106 19.70 13.15 -1.11
N VAL A 107 18.41 12.86 -1.33
CA VAL A 107 17.61 12.00 -0.45
C VAL A 107 16.91 10.91 -1.25
N ASN A 108 16.66 9.79 -0.60
CA ASN A 108 15.70 8.82 -1.08
C ASN A 108 14.28 9.29 -0.68
N VAL A 109 13.37 9.33 -1.64
CA VAL A 109 11.96 9.63 -1.36
C VAL A 109 11.15 8.35 -1.47
N TYR A 110 10.44 7.99 -0.42
CA TYR A 110 9.65 6.77 -0.31
C TYR A 110 8.16 7.08 -0.20
N THR A 111 7.35 6.14 -0.66
CA THR A 111 5.93 6.08 -0.37
C THR A 111 5.48 4.62 -0.26
N MET A 112 4.29 4.43 0.29
CA MET A 112 3.60 3.14 0.34
C MET A 112 2.11 3.35 0.17
N ASP A 113 1.42 2.34 -0.36
CA ASP A 113 -0.03 2.29 -0.22
C ASP A 113 -0.35 1.71 1.17
N HIS A 114 -1.25 2.34 1.89
CA HIS A 114 -1.72 1.84 3.18
C HIS A 114 -2.42 0.48 3.01
N ARG A 115 -2.46 -0.32 4.08
CA ARG A 115 -3.17 -1.61 4.09
C ARG A 115 -4.60 -1.38 3.59
N GLY A 116 -5.07 -2.19 2.65
CA GLY A 116 -6.44 -2.07 2.15
C GLY A 116 -6.64 -1.03 1.06
N THR A 117 -5.57 -0.36 0.59
CA THR A 117 -5.66 0.73 -0.39
C THR A 117 -4.75 0.48 -1.58
N GLY A 118 -5.12 1.05 -2.74
CA GLY A 118 -4.29 1.03 -3.95
C GLY A 118 -3.79 -0.36 -4.33
N ARG A 119 -2.47 -0.52 -4.31
CA ARG A 119 -1.75 -1.75 -4.66
C ARG A 119 -1.40 -2.61 -3.43
N SER A 120 -1.84 -2.21 -2.24
CA SER A 120 -1.60 -2.89 -0.96
C SER A 120 -2.83 -3.67 -0.49
N THR A 121 -3.10 -4.82 -1.13
CA THR A 121 -4.25 -5.69 -0.80
C THR A 121 -5.54 -4.87 -0.70
N LEU A 122 -5.92 -4.25 -1.82
CA LEU A 122 -7.08 -3.36 -1.89
C LEU A 122 -8.31 -4.05 -1.30
N LEU A 123 -8.99 -3.38 -0.37
CA LEU A 123 -10.31 -3.80 0.09
C LEU A 123 -11.30 -3.50 -1.03
N ASP A 124 -11.54 -4.49 -1.87
CA ASP A 124 -12.42 -4.39 -3.03
C ASP A 124 -13.65 -5.29 -2.83
N CYS A 125 -14.82 -4.77 -3.18
CA CYS A 125 -16.11 -5.40 -2.94
C CYS A 125 -16.68 -6.07 -4.18
N LEU A 126 -15.80 -6.67 -5.00
CA LEU A 126 -16.15 -7.42 -6.22
C LEU A 126 -17.07 -8.60 -5.91
N ALA A 127 -16.85 -9.31 -4.81
CA ALA A 127 -17.69 -10.44 -4.40
C ALA A 127 -19.14 -10.00 -4.11
N ALA A 128 -19.32 -8.77 -3.61
CA ALA A 128 -20.63 -8.15 -3.41
C ALA A 128 -21.16 -7.44 -4.68
N GLN A 129 -20.42 -7.49 -5.78
CA GLN A 129 -20.68 -6.82 -7.07
C GLN A 129 -20.79 -5.29 -7.01
N VAL A 130 -20.35 -4.69 -5.91
CA VAL A 130 -20.55 -3.26 -5.61
C VAL A 130 -19.66 -2.36 -6.47
N THR A 131 -18.42 -2.78 -6.71
CA THR A 131 -17.43 -2.05 -7.51
C THR A 131 -17.36 -2.53 -8.96
N THR A 132 -18.43 -3.19 -9.44
CA THR A 132 -18.50 -3.73 -10.80
C THR A 132 -19.21 -2.78 -11.75
N PHE A 133 -18.92 -2.87 -13.05
CA PHE A 133 -19.53 -2.03 -14.09
C PHE A 133 -21.07 -2.08 -14.13
N GLY A 134 -21.69 -3.09 -13.50
CA GLY A 134 -23.14 -3.22 -13.38
C GLY A 134 -23.76 -2.61 -12.13
N SER A 135 -22.96 -2.06 -11.20
CA SER A 135 -23.48 -1.44 -9.99
C SER A 135 -24.10 -0.05 -10.28
N PRO A 136 -25.06 0.41 -9.47
CA PRO A 136 -25.69 1.73 -9.66
C PRO A 136 -24.70 2.91 -9.63
N TRP A 137 -23.54 2.71 -9.01
CA TRP A 137 -22.52 3.75 -8.79
C TRP A 137 -21.19 3.44 -9.49
N GLY A 138 -21.14 2.40 -10.33
CA GLY A 138 -19.94 1.98 -11.05
C GLY A 138 -18.86 1.42 -10.12
N ASP A 139 -17.72 2.08 -10.06
CA ASP A 139 -16.62 1.73 -9.16
C ASP A 139 -16.73 2.39 -7.78
N ALA A 140 -17.70 3.30 -7.59
CA ALA A 140 -17.99 3.89 -6.30
C ALA A 140 -18.95 3.01 -5.48
N ILE A 141 -18.81 3.04 -4.16
CA ILE A 141 -19.68 2.30 -3.23
C ILE A 141 -20.82 3.23 -2.80
N GLY A 142 -22.05 2.87 -3.15
CA GLY A 142 -23.25 3.54 -2.64
C GLY A 142 -23.47 3.25 -1.15
N ILE A 143 -24.10 4.17 -0.42
CA ILE A 143 -24.40 4.00 1.02
C ILE A 143 -25.19 2.71 1.29
N SER A 144 -26.12 2.35 0.39
CA SER A 144 -26.92 1.12 0.47
C SER A 144 -26.10 -0.17 0.30
N GLU A 145 -24.89 -0.07 -0.25
CA GLU A 145 -24.02 -1.20 -0.58
C GLU A 145 -22.90 -1.40 0.44
N VAL A 146 -22.71 -0.43 1.35
CA VAL A 146 -21.67 -0.50 2.40
C VAL A 146 -21.83 -1.76 3.26
N GLY A 147 -23.05 -2.12 3.63
CA GLY A 147 -23.30 -3.29 4.48
C GLY A 147 -22.95 -4.62 3.81
N SER A 148 -23.30 -4.79 2.52
CA SER A 148 -22.95 -6.00 1.77
C SER A 148 -21.44 -6.07 1.49
N CYS A 149 -20.83 -4.93 1.21
CA CYS A 149 -19.39 -4.79 1.03
C CYS A 149 -18.63 -5.17 2.31
N ALA A 150 -19.00 -4.60 3.47
CA ALA A 150 -18.37 -4.92 4.74
C ALA A 150 -18.47 -6.42 5.08
N ASN A 151 -19.65 -7.03 4.89
CA ASN A 151 -19.83 -8.46 5.12
C ASN A 151 -18.97 -9.32 4.18
N ALA A 152 -18.88 -8.95 2.89
CA ALA A 152 -18.01 -9.67 1.95
C ALA A 152 -16.53 -9.62 2.39
N LEU A 153 -16.05 -8.45 2.81
CA LEU A 153 -14.68 -8.28 3.31
C LEU A 153 -14.45 -9.02 4.62
N GLU A 154 -15.41 -9.03 5.55
CA GLU A 154 -15.32 -9.77 6.81
C GLU A 154 -15.26 -11.29 6.58
N ASN A 155 -15.97 -11.81 5.57
CA ASN A 155 -15.88 -13.22 5.21
C ASN A 155 -14.53 -13.59 4.58
N GLU A 156 -13.81 -12.62 3.99
CA GLU A 156 -12.50 -12.85 3.38
C GLU A 156 -11.36 -12.70 4.39
N TYR A 157 -11.42 -11.68 5.24
CA TYR A 157 -10.32 -11.26 6.11
C TYR A 157 -10.59 -11.42 7.61
N GLY A 158 -11.85 -11.66 8.00
CA GLY A 158 -12.28 -11.57 9.40
C GLY A 158 -12.43 -10.13 9.86
N ASP A 159 -11.97 -9.85 11.08
CA ASP A 159 -12.08 -8.50 11.66
C ASP A 159 -11.27 -7.47 10.84
N LEU A 160 -11.99 -6.53 10.25
CA LEU A 160 -11.42 -5.46 9.41
C LEU A 160 -10.61 -4.43 10.22
N ALA A 161 -10.65 -4.47 11.55
CA ALA A 161 -9.74 -3.71 12.39
C ALA A 161 -8.27 -3.99 12.08
N SER A 162 -7.96 -5.17 11.52
CA SER A 162 -6.64 -5.52 11.00
C SER A 162 -6.14 -4.53 9.94
N PHE A 163 -7.02 -3.89 9.15
CA PHE A 163 -6.69 -2.89 8.13
C PHE A 163 -6.61 -1.45 8.68
N SER A 164 -6.85 -1.25 9.99
CA SER A 164 -6.77 0.08 10.62
C SER A 164 -5.35 0.64 10.62
N MET A 165 -5.22 1.90 10.18
CA MET A 165 -3.95 2.62 10.21
C MET A 165 -3.47 2.94 11.64
N THR A 166 -4.41 3.22 12.54
CA THR A 166 -4.13 3.67 13.91
C THR A 166 -3.63 2.54 14.80
N ILE A 167 -4.21 1.35 14.63
CA ILE A 167 -3.84 0.16 15.43
C ILE A 167 -2.47 -0.38 14.96
N THR A 168 -2.17 -0.28 13.66
CA THR A 168 -0.93 -0.79 13.06
C THR A 168 0.28 0.14 13.26
N ALA A 169 0.07 1.42 13.58
CA ALA A 169 1.15 2.38 13.86
C ALA A 169 1.99 2.04 15.11
N GLN A 170 1.53 1.12 15.96
CA GLN A 170 2.14 0.83 17.27
C GLN A 170 3.41 -0.05 17.20
N ARG A 171 3.80 -0.57 16.03
CA ARG A 171 4.99 -1.42 15.86
C ARG A 171 5.64 -1.31 14.46
N TRP A 172 6.00 -0.10 14.04
CA TRP A 172 6.97 0.10 12.96
C TRP A 172 8.39 0.11 13.52
#